data_AF-A0A929SLG9-F1
#
_entry.id   AF-A0A929SLG9-F1
#
_cell.length_a   1.000
_cell.length_b   1.000
_cell.length_c   1.000
_cell.angle_alpha   90.00
_cell.angle_beta   90.00
_cell.angle_gamma   90.00
#
_symmetry.space_group_name_H-M   'P 1'
#
loop_
_entity.id
_entity.type
_entity.pdbx_description
1 polymer ?
#
loop_
_entity_poly.entity_id
_entity_poly.type
_entity_poly.pdbx_seq_one_letter_code
_entity_poly.pdbx_strand_id
1 'polypeptide(L)'
;MNKDNKLLEYKHLVINLVNKYIKQYPFYKNDYEDFYQEGMIGLSEALDKYDSNSKASFTTFAYICIRAKMNNWFRKNLDTSILEIKEEIDHNFISNKYIENDIVFMNLKDKIKEYKYNLNFDDSQIFELYINAFNSREISELLEIKQKKVEYKILKIKQDLLKEDIKN
;
A
#
# COMPACT_ATOMS: atom_id res chain seq x y z
N MET A 1 -20.84 -26.31 1.93
CA MET A 1 -19.73 -26.06 0.97
C MET A 1 -18.44 -26.03 1.77
N ASN A 2 -17.45 -26.87 1.43
CA ASN A 2 -16.20 -26.95 2.20
C ASN A 2 -15.42 -25.63 2.11
N LYS A 3 -14.79 -25.18 3.21
CA LYS A 3 -13.99 -23.95 3.28
C LYS A 3 -12.88 -23.94 2.22
N ASP A 4 -12.30 -25.09 1.95
CA ASP A 4 -11.27 -25.26 0.91
C ASP A 4 -11.76 -24.90 -0.49
N ASN A 5 -13.02 -25.25 -0.81
CA ASN A 5 -13.61 -24.90 -2.10
C ASN A 5 -13.82 -23.39 -2.23
N LYS A 6 -14.22 -22.72 -1.15
CA LYS A 6 -14.33 -21.25 -1.14
C LYS A 6 -12.95 -20.57 -1.22
N LEU A 7 -11.93 -21.11 -0.55
CA LEU A 7 -10.56 -20.60 -0.72
C LEU A 7 -10.12 -20.69 -2.18
N LEU A 8 -10.41 -21.81 -2.85
CA LEU A 8 -10.09 -22.00 -4.26
C LEU A 8 -10.86 -21.05 -5.19
N GLU A 9 -12.13 -20.77 -4.88
CA GLU A 9 -12.99 -19.83 -5.59
C GLU A 9 -12.43 -18.40 -5.54
N TYR A 10 -12.00 -17.94 -4.35
CA TYR A 10 -11.60 -16.56 -4.11
C TYR A 10 -10.08 -16.30 -4.17
N LYS A 11 -9.23 -17.32 -4.35
CA LYS A 11 -7.75 -17.15 -4.39
C LYS A 11 -7.26 -16.14 -5.43
N HIS A 12 -8.04 -15.90 -6.49
CA HIS A 12 -7.72 -14.92 -7.52
C HIS A 12 -7.59 -13.50 -6.94
N LEU A 13 -8.34 -13.18 -5.87
CA LEU A 13 -8.21 -11.90 -5.16
C LEU A 13 -6.82 -11.73 -4.53
N VAL A 14 -6.29 -12.81 -3.97
CA VAL A 14 -4.94 -12.85 -3.40
C VAL A 14 -3.92 -12.67 -4.52
N ILE A 15 -3.98 -13.49 -5.57
CA ILE A 15 -3.04 -13.43 -6.71
C ILE A 15 -3.00 -12.02 -7.32
N ASN A 16 -4.17 -11.39 -7.54
CA ASN A 16 -4.25 -10.04 -8.08
C ASN A 16 -3.57 -9.00 -7.17
N LEU A 17 -3.73 -9.14 -5.86
CA LEU A 17 -3.12 -8.23 -4.90
C LEU A 17 -1.60 -8.44 -4.81
N VAL A 18 -1.14 -9.69 -4.77
CA VAL A 18 0.28 -10.03 -4.78
C VAL A 18 0.95 -9.47 -6.03
N ASN A 19 0.39 -9.72 -7.22
CA ASN A 19 0.92 -9.18 -8.47
C ASN A 19 0.99 -7.65 -8.48
N LYS A 20 -0.01 -6.97 -7.89
CA LYS A 20 0.02 -5.51 -7.73
C LYS A 20 1.19 -5.08 -6.83
N TYR A 21 1.41 -5.77 -5.71
CA TYR A 21 2.50 -5.49 -4.78
C TYR A 21 3.86 -5.75 -5.42
N ILE A 22 4.06 -6.89 -6.09
CA ILE A 22 5.34 -7.21 -6.76
C ILE A 22 5.65 -6.20 -7.87
N LYS A 23 4.64 -5.77 -8.63
CA LYS A 23 4.81 -4.72 -9.65
C LYS A 23 5.15 -3.37 -9.04
N GLN A 24 4.54 -3.04 -7.91
CA GLN A 24 4.76 -1.77 -7.20
C GLN A 24 6.09 -1.75 -6.44
N TYR A 25 6.54 -2.90 -5.93
CA TYR A 25 7.72 -3.08 -5.10
C TYR A 25 8.60 -4.22 -5.66
N PRO A 26 9.34 -3.99 -6.75
CA PRO A 26 10.10 -5.04 -7.44
C PRO A 26 11.20 -5.69 -6.59
N PHE A 27 11.62 -5.03 -5.51
CA PHE A 27 12.59 -5.59 -4.56
C PHE A 27 12.09 -6.88 -3.90
N TYR A 28 10.78 -6.98 -3.63
CA TYR A 28 10.16 -8.15 -2.99
C TYR A 28 9.72 -9.22 -4.00
N LYS A 29 10.22 -9.17 -5.23
CA LYS A 29 9.82 -10.11 -6.30
C LYS A 29 10.07 -11.57 -5.91
N ASN A 30 11.09 -11.82 -5.09
CA ASN A 30 11.44 -13.15 -4.62
C ASN A 30 10.51 -13.63 -3.49
N ASP A 31 9.75 -12.72 -2.87
CA ASP A 31 8.86 -13.01 -1.73
C ASP A 31 7.40 -13.22 -2.19
N TYR A 32 7.19 -13.52 -3.48
CA TYR A 32 5.85 -13.73 -4.04
C TYR A 32 5.08 -14.80 -3.25
N GLU A 33 5.73 -15.91 -2.92
CA GLU A 33 5.10 -17.02 -2.21
C GLU A 33 4.72 -16.64 -0.78
N ASP A 34 5.53 -15.84 -0.10
CA ASP A 34 5.23 -15.38 1.26
C ASP A 34 4.04 -14.41 1.26
N PHE A 35 4.03 -13.46 0.33
CA PHE A 35 2.87 -12.58 0.12
C PHE A 35 1.61 -13.35 -0.24
N TYR A 36 1.73 -14.39 -1.07
CA TYR A 36 0.61 -15.25 -1.42
C TYR A 36 0.09 -16.01 -0.21
N GLN A 37 0.96 -16.61 0.61
CA GLN A 37 0.58 -17.33 1.82
C GLN A 37 -0.12 -16.41 2.83
N GLU A 38 0.43 -15.22 3.08
CA GLU A 38 -0.17 -14.23 3.98
C GLU A 38 -1.52 -13.73 3.46
N GLY A 39 -1.62 -13.51 2.15
CA GLY A 39 -2.89 -13.17 1.52
C GLY A 39 -3.92 -14.30 1.65
N MET A 40 -3.52 -15.56 1.49
CA MET A 40 -4.39 -16.72 1.69
C MET A 40 -4.85 -16.86 3.16
N ILE A 41 -3.99 -16.56 4.13
CA ILE A 41 -4.38 -16.46 5.55
C ILE A 41 -5.43 -15.38 5.73
N GLY A 42 -5.24 -14.20 5.14
CA GLY A 42 -6.21 -13.11 5.19
C GLY A 42 -7.56 -13.47 4.56
N LEU A 43 -7.56 -14.19 3.44
CA LEU A 43 -8.77 -14.71 2.82
C LEU A 43 -9.47 -15.76 3.70
N SER A 44 -8.71 -16.65 4.33
CA SER A 44 -9.24 -17.67 5.25
C SER A 44 -9.94 -17.03 6.45
N GLU A 45 -9.32 -16.02 7.05
CA GLU A 45 -9.95 -15.26 8.15
C GLU A 45 -11.18 -14.49 7.70
N ALA A 46 -11.18 -13.97 6.47
CA ALA A 46 -12.36 -13.31 5.92
C ALA A 46 -13.53 -14.27 5.79
N LEU A 47 -13.29 -15.51 5.34
CA LEU A 47 -14.31 -16.55 5.24
C LEU A 47 -14.91 -16.90 6.61
N ASP A 48 -14.10 -16.87 7.67
CA ASP A 48 -14.55 -17.19 9.03
C ASP A 48 -15.35 -16.05 9.68
N LYS A 49 -14.96 -14.80 9.39
CA LYS A 49 -15.45 -13.61 10.11
C LYS A 49 -16.49 -12.80 9.35
N TYR A 50 -16.77 -13.14 8.09
CA TYR A 50 -17.71 -12.37 7.28
C TYR A 50 -19.13 -12.50 7.80
N ASP A 51 -19.76 -11.35 8.07
CA ASP A 51 -21.17 -11.25 8.38
C ASP A 51 -21.97 -10.90 7.12
N SER A 52 -22.85 -11.81 6.69
CA SER A 52 -23.73 -11.61 5.54
C SER A 52 -24.76 -10.51 5.74
N ASN A 53 -25.02 -10.10 6.99
CA ASN A 53 -25.90 -8.98 7.30
C ASN A 53 -25.17 -7.62 7.24
N SER A 54 -23.86 -7.62 7.03
CA SER A 54 -23.10 -6.38 6.85
C SER A 54 -23.43 -5.70 5.50
N LYS A 55 -23.23 -4.38 5.42
CA LYS A 55 -23.49 -3.61 4.19
C LYS A 55 -22.48 -3.85 3.06
N ALA A 56 -21.35 -4.51 3.34
CA ALA A 56 -20.27 -4.70 2.40
C ALA A 56 -20.32 -6.13 1.81
N SER A 57 -19.99 -6.26 0.52
CA SER A 57 -19.88 -7.59 -0.10
C SER A 57 -18.74 -8.40 0.53
N PHE A 58 -18.84 -9.74 0.46
CA PHE A 58 -17.75 -10.63 0.88
C PHE A 58 -16.43 -10.28 0.21
N THR A 59 -16.45 -10.01 -1.10
CA THR A 59 -15.27 -9.63 -1.88
C THR A 59 -14.59 -8.38 -1.31
N THR A 60 -15.38 -7.37 -0.92
CA THR A 60 -14.87 -6.15 -0.29
C THR A 60 -14.21 -6.45 1.06
N PHE A 61 -14.88 -7.24 1.90
CA PHE A 61 -14.35 -7.61 3.21
C PHE A 61 -13.07 -8.46 3.09
N ALA A 62 -13.08 -9.45 2.21
CA ALA A 62 -11.93 -10.30 1.92
C ALA A 62 -10.73 -9.48 1.44
N TYR A 63 -10.95 -8.51 0.54
CA TYR A 63 -9.88 -7.63 0.07
C TYR A 63 -9.18 -6.88 1.21
N ILE A 64 -9.95 -6.37 2.18
CA ILE A 64 -9.42 -5.67 3.35
C ILE A 64 -8.58 -6.63 4.20
N CYS A 65 -9.09 -7.82 4.49
CA CYS A 65 -8.38 -8.82 5.31
C CYS A 65 -7.08 -9.31 4.64
N ILE A 66 -7.12 -9.62 3.34
CA ILE A 66 -5.95 -10.03 2.53
C ILE A 66 -4.88 -8.93 2.60
N ARG A 67 -5.26 -7.68 2.31
CA ARG A 67 -4.33 -6.55 2.31
C ARG A 67 -3.73 -6.30 3.69
N ALA A 68 -4.54 -6.43 4.76
CA ALA A 68 -4.06 -6.24 6.13
C ALA A 68 -2.98 -7.27 6.50
N LYS A 69 -3.17 -8.55 6.15
CA LYS A 69 -2.17 -9.61 6.40
C LYS A 69 -0.87 -9.37 5.63
N MET A 70 -0.97 -9.14 4.32
CA MET A 70 0.21 -8.85 3.50
C MET A 70 0.98 -7.63 4.00
N ASN A 71 0.30 -6.55 4.41
CA ASN A 71 0.96 -5.37 4.97
C ASN A 71 1.61 -5.63 6.34
N ASN A 72 1.01 -6.49 7.17
CA ASN A 72 1.60 -6.85 8.47
C ASN A 72 2.85 -7.70 8.29
N TRP A 73 2.83 -8.66 7.37
CA TRP A 73 4.02 -9.43 7.00
C TRP A 73 5.11 -8.53 6.44
N PHE A 74 4.76 -7.61 5.54
CA PHE A 74 5.70 -6.64 4.98
C PHE A 74 6.42 -5.83 6.07
N ARG A 75 5.68 -5.33 7.07
CA ARG A 75 6.26 -4.58 8.19
C ARG A 75 7.20 -5.43 9.05
N LYS A 76 6.81 -6.68 9.35
CA LYS A 76 7.62 -7.58 10.16
C LYS A 76 8.92 -7.98 9.47
N ASN A 77 8.85 -8.30 8.18
CA ASN A 77 10.02 -8.78 7.44
C ASN A 77 10.93 -7.64 6.99
N LEU A 78 10.44 -6.41 6.91
CA LEU A 78 11.30 -5.24 6.82
C LEU A 78 12.21 -5.14 8.06
N ASP A 79 11.64 -5.27 9.27
CA ASP A 79 12.41 -5.20 10.52
C ASP A 79 13.40 -6.37 10.67
N THR A 80 12.99 -7.59 10.29
CA THR A 80 13.84 -8.79 10.36
C THR A 80 14.98 -8.77 9.34
N SER A 81 14.72 -8.41 8.08
CA SER A 81 15.75 -8.28 7.05
C SER A 81 16.81 -7.24 7.44
N ILE A 82 16.39 -6.13 8.06
CA ILE A 82 17.31 -5.12 8.61
C ILE A 82 18.15 -5.69 9.76
N LEU A 83 17.62 -6.64 10.53
CA LEU A 83 18.31 -7.25 11.68
C LEU A 83 19.29 -8.35 11.24
N GLU A 84 18.90 -9.23 10.32
CA GLU A 84 19.74 -10.31 9.79
C GLU A 84 20.93 -9.76 9.00
N ILE A 85 20.71 -8.70 8.20
CA ILE A 85 21.78 -7.99 7.48
C ILE A 85 22.79 -7.32 8.45
N LYS A 86 22.37 -6.95 9.67
CA LYS A 86 23.26 -6.41 10.71
C LYS A 86 24.13 -7.47 11.38
N GLU A 87 23.69 -8.73 11.42
CA GLU A 87 24.37 -9.82 12.12
C GLU A 87 25.40 -10.54 11.23
N GLU A 88 25.23 -10.57 9.91
CA GLU A 88 26.10 -11.34 9.00
C GLU A 88 27.25 -10.56 8.33
N ILE A 89 27.29 -9.21 8.41
CA ILE A 89 28.22 -8.41 7.61
C ILE A 89 29.01 -7.43 8.50
N ASP A 90 30.36 -7.46 8.40
CA ASP A 90 31.28 -6.47 8.96
C ASP A 90 30.75 -5.04 8.68
N HIS A 91 30.71 -4.21 9.72
CA HIS A 91 29.93 -2.97 9.87
C HIS A 91 30.04 -1.93 8.72
N ASN A 92 30.92 -2.13 7.75
CA ASN A 92 31.17 -1.25 6.60
C ASN A 92 30.50 -1.70 5.28
N PHE A 93 29.92 -2.91 5.20
CA PHE A 93 29.41 -3.48 3.93
C PHE A 93 27.89 -3.74 3.92
N ILE A 94 27.13 -3.22 4.89
CA ILE A 94 25.69 -3.00 4.70
C ILE A 94 25.56 -1.90 3.66
N SER A 95 25.68 -2.31 2.40
CA SER A 95 25.67 -1.49 1.20
C SER A 95 24.70 -0.33 1.38
N ASN A 96 25.25 0.88 1.31
CA ASN A 96 24.53 2.16 1.33
C ASN A 96 23.21 2.10 0.56
N LYS A 97 23.08 1.25 -0.46
CA LYS A 97 21.89 1.10 -1.30
C LYS A 97 20.66 0.49 -0.60
N TYR A 98 20.79 -0.47 0.31
CA TYR A 98 19.63 -1.08 0.99
C TYR A 98 19.14 -0.20 2.13
N ILE A 99 20.09 0.28 2.95
CA ILE A 99 19.84 1.32 3.94
C ILE A 99 19.32 2.58 3.24
N GLU A 100 19.89 3.02 2.12
CA GLU A 100 19.35 4.12 1.31
C GLU A 100 17.93 3.81 0.88
N ASN A 101 17.62 2.64 0.33
CA ASN A 101 16.26 2.39 -0.16
C ASN A 101 15.21 2.39 0.96
N ASP A 102 15.52 1.86 2.13
CA ASP A 102 14.59 1.85 3.28
C ASP A 102 14.52 3.22 3.96
N ILE A 103 15.65 3.91 4.11
CA ILE A 103 15.68 5.31 4.56
C ILE A 103 14.96 6.18 3.54
N VAL A 104 15.13 5.96 2.23
CA VAL A 104 14.44 6.67 1.15
C VAL A 104 12.95 6.37 1.22
N PHE A 105 12.53 5.13 1.47
CA PHE A 105 11.12 4.80 1.61
C PHE A 105 10.48 5.39 2.88
N MET A 106 11.15 5.33 4.02
CA MET A 106 10.71 5.98 5.26
C MET A 106 10.70 7.51 5.09
N ASN A 107 11.76 8.09 4.53
CA ASN A 107 11.84 9.50 4.19
C ASN A 107 10.77 9.90 3.18
N LEU A 108 10.43 9.05 2.20
CA LEU A 108 9.36 9.33 1.24
C LEU A 108 8.00 9.35 1.94
N LYS A 109 7.79 8.42 2.88
CA LYS A 109 6.56 8.36 3.68
C LYS A 109 6.44 9.55 4.63
N ASP A 110 7.54 9.94 5.26
CA ASP A 110 7.61 11.12 6.14
C ASP A 110 7.49 12.41 5.33
N LYS A 111 8.10 12.52 4.15
CA LYS A 111 7.90 13.62 3.20
C LYS A 111 6.46 13.70 2.70
N ILE A 112 5.83 12.58 2.34
CA ILE A 112 4.41 12.54 1.95
C ILE A 112 3.52 13.02 3.11
N LYS A 113 3.86 12.62 4.33
CA LYS A 113 3.13 13.00 5.54
C LYS A 113 3.33 14.49 5.86
N GLU A 114 4.55 14.99 5.75
CA GLU A 114 4.89 16.41 5.91
C GLU A 114 4.22 17.27 4.85
N TYR A 115 4.30 16.87 3.57
CA TYR A 115 3.62 17.51 2.46
C TYR A 115 2.12 17.62 2.73
N LYS A 116 1.48 16.52 3.16
CA LYS A 116 0.06 16.53 3.55
C LYS A 116 -0.24 17.56 4.64
N TYR A 117 0.56 17.62 5.70
CA TYR A 117 0.33 18.56 6.82
C TYR A 117 0.61 20.02 6.45
N ASN A 118 1.42 20.27 5.42
CA ASN A 118 1.72 21.61 4.92
C ASN A 118 0.66 22.13 3.93
N LEU A 119 -0.27 21.27 3.47
CA LEU A 119 -1.41 21.68 2.67
C LEU A 119 -2.52 22.29 3.55
N ASN A 120 -3.32 23.19 2.97
CA ASN A 120 -4.58 23.55 3.60
C ASN A 120 -5.54 22.35 3.61
N PHE A 121 -6.56 22.43 4.46
CA PHE A 121 -7.49 21.32 4.71
C PHE A 121 -8.09 20.73 3.41
N ASP A 122 -8.66 21.58 2.55
CA ASP A 122 -9.25 21.16 1.27
C ASP A 122 -8.23 20.42 0.37
N ASP A 123 -7.04 20.99 0.23
CA ASP A 123 -5.98 20.42 -0.61
C ASP A 123 -5.43 19.11 0.00
N SER A 124 -5.35 19.01 1.32
CA SER A 124 -4.96 17.79 2.03
C SER A 124 -5.97 16.65 1.81
N GLN A 125 -7.26 16.96 1.75
CA GLN A 125 -8.29 15.93 1.49
C GLN A 125 -8.20 15.41 0.05
N ILE A 126 -8.00 16.32 -0.92
CA ILE A 126 -7.77 15.95 -2.32
C ILE A 126 -6.50 15.08 -2.44
N PHE A 127 -5.42 15.46 -1.77
CA PHE A 127 -4.16 14.73 -1.76
C PHE A 127 -4.32 13.30 -1.22
N GLU A 128 -4.96 13.15 -0.06
CA GLU A 128 -5.19 11.85 0.58
C GLU A 128 -6.00 10.91 -0.32
N LEU A 129 -7.09 11.40 -0.93
CA LEU A 129 -7.89 10.58 -1.83
C LEU A 129 -7.11 10.21 -3.11
N TYR A 130 -6.33 11.14 -3.65
CA TYR A 130 -5.51 10.88 -4.83
C TYR A 130 -4.44 9.80 -4.60
N ILE A 131 -3.69 9.84 -3.49
CA ILE A 131 -2.69 8.82 -3.17
C ILE A 131 -3.33 7.44 -2.85
N ASN A 132 -4.60 7.44 -2.46
CA ASN A 132 -5.41 6.23 -2.30
C ASN A 132 -6.11 5.80 -3.59
N ALA A 133 -5.68 6.31 -4.74
CA ALA A 133 -6.07 5.92 -6.10
C ALA A 133 -7.51 6.27 -6.51
N PHE A 134 -8.13 7.27 -5.88
CA PHE A 134 -9.37 7.86 -6.38
C PHE A 134 -9.08 8.78 -7.58
N ASN A 135 -9.94 8.75 -8.58
CA ASN A 135 -9.83 9.61 -9.76
C ASN A 135 -10.46 11.00 -9.51
N SER A 136 -10.18 11.98 -10.39
CA SER A 136 -10.61 13.37 -10.20
C SER A 136 -12.11 13.55 -10.12
N ARG A 137 -12.89 12.70 -10.80
CA ARG A 137 -14.34 12.69 -10.75
C ARG A 137 -14.85 12.17 -9.40
N GLU A 138 -14.32 11.05 -8.92
CA GLU A 138 -14.68 10.49 -7.61
C GLU A 138 -14.38 11.48 -6.48
N ILE A 139 -13.22 12.14 -6.53
CA ILE A 139 -12.83 13.16 -5.55
C ILE A 139 -13.76 14.38 -5.63
N SER A 140 -14.14 14.79 -6.83
CA SER A 140 -15.08 15.89 -7.06
C SER A 140 -16.44 15.61 -6.43
N GLU A 141 -16.96 14.41 -6.65
CA GLU A 141 -18.24 13.95 -6.10
C GLU A 141 -18.18 13.82 -4.56
N LEU A 142 -17.08 13.27 -4.01
CA LEU A 142 -16.93 13.06 -2.57
C LEU A 142 -16.78 14.35 -1.76
N LEU A 143 -16.08 15.35 -2.31
CA LEU A 143 -15.78 16.60 -1.60
C LEU A 143 -16.73 17.74 -1.99
N GLU A 144 -17.67 17.51 -2.91
CA GLU A 144 -18.54 18.53 -3.50
C GLU A 144 -17.75 19.72 -4.10
N ILE A 145 -16.55 19.43 -4.62
CA ILE A 145 -15.66 20.39 -5.26
C ILE A 145 -15.79 20.26 -6.77
N LYS A 146 -15.81 21.36 -7.52
CA LYS A 146 -15.80 21.33 -8.99
C LYS A 146 -14.63 20.48 -9.51
N GLN A 147 -14.91 19.51 -10.38
CA GLN A 147 -13.90 18.59 -10.94
C GLN A 147 -12.68 19.31 -11.53
N LYS A 148 -12.87 20.41 -12.26
CA LYS A 148 -11.77 21.23 -12.78
C LYS A 148 -10.82 21.75 -11.69
N LYS A 149 -11.35 22.10 -10.51
CA LYS A 149 -10.53 22.53 -9.36
C LYS A 149 -9.73 21.34 -8.82
N VAL A 150 -10.34 20.15 -8.71
CA VAL A 150 -9.65 18.92 -8.28
C VAL A 150 -8.51 18.55 -9.23
N GLU A 151 -8.77 18.56 -10.55
CA GLU A 151 -7.76 18.26 -11.57
C GLU A 151 -6.58 19.22 -11.52
N TYR A 152 -6.85 20.52 -11.39
CA TYR A 152 -5.82 21.54 -11.20
C TYR A 152 -4.99 21.28 -9.94
N LYS A 153 -5.62 20.88 -8.82
CA LYS A 153 -4.91 20.59 -7.57
C LYS A 153 -4.06 19.33 -7.66
N ILE A 154 -4.56 18.26 -8.27
CA ILE A 154 -3.76 17.05 -8.54
C ILE A 154 -2.55 17.37 -9.42
N LEU A 155 -2.72 18.21 -10.44
CA LEU A 155 -1.61 18.66 -11.28
C LEU A 155 -0.56 19.43 -10.47
N LYS A 156 -1.01 20.34 -9.59
CA LYS A 156 -0.11 21.11 -8.72
C LYS A 156 0.63 20.22 -7.73
N ILE A 157 -0.06 19.28 -7.09
CA ILE A 157 0.53 18.26 -6.21
C ILE A 157 1.64 17.48 -6.94
N LYS A 158 1.36 17.01 -8.16
CA LYS A 158 2.37 16.31 -8.97
C LYS A 158 3.60 17.19 -9.24
N GLN A 159 3.38 18.47 -9.58
CA GLN A 159 4.48 19.41 -9.83
C GLN A 159 5.32 19.70 -8.58
N ASP A 160 4.68 19.79 -7.42
CA ASP A 160 5.39 20.07 -6.16
C ASP A 160 6.24 18.87 -5.74
N LEU A 161 5.67 17.65 -5.79
CA LEU A 161 6.41 16.41 -5.48
C LEU A 161 7.59 16.19 -6.44
N LEU A 162 7.43 16.47 -7.74
CA LEU A 162 8.51 16.36 -8.71
C LEU A 162 9.64 17.39 -8.50
N LYS A 163 9.35 18.55 -7.91
CA LYS A 163 10.37 19.59 -7.63
C LYS A 163 11.21 19.27 -6.40
N GLU A 164 10.65 18.53 -5.43
CA GLU A 164 11.39 18.09 -4.25
C GLU A 164 12.39 16.97 -4.56
N ASP A 165 12.14 16.17 -5.59
CA ASP A 165 13.06 15.14 -6.08
C ASP A 165 14.27 15.71 -6.85
N ILE A 166 14.19 16.94 -7.39
CA ILE A 166 15.29 17.57 -8.15
C ILE A 166 16.29 18.30 -7.23
N LYS A 167 15.92 18.53 -5.96
CA LYS A 167 16.76 19.25 -4.99
C LYS A 167 17.61 18.34 -4.09
N ASN A 168 17.44 17.03 -4.18
CA ASN A 168 18.30 16.02 -3.54
C ASN A 168 19.17 15.34 -4.60
#